data_AF-A0A531K8F9-F1
#
_entry.id   AF-A0A531K8F9-F1
#
_cell.length_a   1.000
_cell.length_b   1.000
_cell.length_c   1.000
_cell.angle_alpha   90.00
_cell.angle_beta   90.00
_cell.angle_gamma   90.00
#
_symmetry.space_group_name_H-M   'P 1'
#
loop_
_entity.id
_entity.type
_entity.pdbx_description
1 polymer ?
#
loop_
_entity_poly.entity_id
_entity_poly.type
_entity_poly.pdbx_seq_one_letter_code
_entity_poly.pdbx_strand_id
1 'polypeptide(L)'
;APWELAHKLDSNMWSIVVFNSYEVIWFFQWFGTMLFVSLWSDRIGRVRYLWAAALTLSILGTMLALALASVGPIYYHQFVGEDRFSGLNAAMDRLDYSHMVREPAAYLLTAYQSGRPDLGGGISAMPSMHVAFATLN
;
A
#
# COMPACT_ATOMS: atom_id res chain seq x y z
N ALA A 1 -3.13 -10.82 19.20
CA ALA A 1 -2.39 -9.71 18.56
C ALA A 1 -3.36 -8.67 17.96
N PRO A 2 -2.95 -7.41 17.67
CA PRO A 2 -3.85 -6.40 17.10
C PRO A 2 -4.55 -6.83 15.79
N TRP A 3 -3.86 -7.61 14.95
CA TRP A 3 -4.42 -8.13 13.70
C TRP A 3 -5.56 -9.15 13.93
N GLU A 4 -5.51 -9.92 15.01
CA GLU A 4 -6.59 -10.85 15.38
C GLU A 4 -7.85 -10.09 15.77
N LEU A 5 -7.73 -8.94 16.43
CA LEU A 5 -8.87 -8.09 16.77
C LEU A 5 -9.53 -7.51 15.52
N ALA A 6 -8.73 -7.10 14.52
CA ALA A 6 -9.23 -6.63 13.24
C ALA A 6 -10.00 -7.73 12.49
N HIS A 7 -9.50 -8.97 12.50
CA HIS A 7 -10.14 -10.10 11.81
C HIS A 7 -11.26 -10.79 12.62
N LYS A 8 -11.60 -10.30 13.82
CA LYS A 8 -12.75 -10.82 14.58
C LYS A 8 -14.10 -10.47 13.97
N LEU A 9 -14.16 -9.38 13.20
CA LEU A 9 -15.36 -8.88 12.53
C LEU A 9 -15.36 -9.22 11.02
N ASP A 10 -14.46 -10.10 10.59
CA ASP A 10 -14.27 -10.38 9.18
C ASP A 10 -15.41 -11.24 8.64
N SER A 11 -16.14 -10.66 7.69
CA SER A 11 -17.12 -11.37 6.88
C SER A 11 -16.88 -10.96 5.44
N ASN A 12 -17.11 -11.85 4.48
CA ASN A 12 -16.93 -11.56 3.06
C ASN A 12 -17.59 -10.24 2.63
N MET A 13 -18.77 -9.92 3.17
CA MET A 13 -19.46 -8.66 2.88
C MET A 13 -18.69 -7.44 3.37
N TRP A 14 -18.15 -7.48 4.59
CA TRP A 14 -17.34 -6.39 5.14
C TRP A 14 -16.01 -6.24 4.41
N SER A 15 -15.36 -7.35 4.05
CA SER A 15 -14.11 -7.30 3.29
C SER A 15 -14.32 -6.61 1.94
N ILE A 16 -15.39 -6.94 1.20
CA ILE A 16 -15.75 -6.26 -0.06
C ILE A 16 -15.91 -4.76 0.14
N VAL A 17 -16.70 -4.35 1.14
CA VAL A 17 -16.97 -2.93 1.40
C VAL A 17 -15.67 -2.20 1.73
N VAL A 18 -14.85 -2.75 2.62
CA VAL A 18 -13.59 -2.13 3.04
C VAL A 18 -12.62 -2.02 1.87
N PHE A 19 -12.37 -3.11 1.13
CA PHE A 19 -11.40 -3.08 0.03
C PHE A 19 -11.84 -2.16 -1.10
N ASN A 20 -13.10 -2.24 -1.57
CA ASN A 20 -13.57 -1.36 -2.63
C ASN A 20 -13.61 0.10 -2.20
N SER A 21 -14.17 0.40 -1.02
CA SER A 21 -14.25 1.78 -0.57
C SER A 21 -12.87 2.37 -0.39
N TYR A 22 -11.95 1.65 0.23
CA TYR A 22 -10.58 2.10 0.43
C TYR A 22 -9.87 2.35 -0.90
N GLU A 23 -9.89 1.40 -1.82
CA GLU A 23 -9.20 1.52 -3.10
C GLU A 23 -9.76 2.67 -3.95
N VAL A 24 -11.09 2.74 -4.05
CA VAL A 24 -11.77 3.77 -4.84
C VAL A 24 -11.58 5.16 -4.22
N ILE A 25 -11.83 5.31 -2.93
CA ILE A 25 -11.68 6.60 -2.23
C ILE A 25 -10.24 7.05 -2.29
N TRP A 26 -9.29 6.15 -2.04
CA TRP A 26 -7.88 6.49 -2.10
C TRP A 26 -7.50 6.94 -3.51
N PHE A 27 -7.86 6.17 -4.55
CA PHE A 27 -7.58 6.51 -5.94
C PHE A 27 -8.10 7.90 -6.29
N PHE A 28 -9.37 8.20 -5.99
CA PHE A 28 -9.92 9.54 -6.23
C PHE A 28 -9.25 10.62 -5.40
N GLN A 29 -8.91 10.33 -4.15
CA GLN A 29 -8.28 11.30 -3.25
C GLN A 29 -6.91 11.72 -3.75
N TRP A 30 -6.01 10.80 -4.13
CA TRP A 30 -4.67 11.19 -4.55
C TRP A 30 -4.62 11.56 -6.05
N PHE A 31 -5.22 10.76 -6.93
CA PHE A 31 -5.18 10.99 -8.36
C PHE A 31 -6.10 12.16 -8.78
N GLY A 32 -7.30 12.22 -8.20
CA GLY A 32 -8.25 13.29 -8.46
C GLY A 32 -7.74 14.65 -7.98
N THR A 33 -7.13 14.72 -6.79
CA THR A 33 -6.50 15.97 -6.31
C THR A 33 -5.34 16.39 -7.21
N MET A 34 -4.49 15.45 -7.63
CA MET A 34 -3.37 15.75 -8.51
C MET A 34 -3.81 16.25 -9.89
N LEU A 35 -4.87 15.66 -10.45
CA LEU A 35 -5.48 16.12 -11.71
C LEU A 35 -6.13 17.50 -11.54
N PHE A 36 -6.90 17.71 -10.47
CA PHE A 36 -7.53 18.98 -10.16
C PHE A 36 -6.49 20.11 -10.06
N VAL A 37 -5.43 19.89 -9.28
CA VAL A 37 -4.37 20.89 -9.10
C VAL A 37 -3.63 21.15 -10.41
N SER A 38 -3.43 20.14 -11.25
CA SER A 38 -2.81 20.31 -12.57
C SER A 38 -3.58 21.26 -13.48
N LEU A 39 -4.90 21.29 -13.35
CA LEU A 39 -5.81 22.19 -14.10
C LEU A 39 -6.09 23.50 -13.37
N TRP A 40 -5.56 23.69 -12.16
CA TRP A 40 -5.82 24.88 -11.35
C TRP A 40 -5.17 26.12 -11.97
N SER A 41 -5.91 27.22 -11.99
CA SER A 41 -5.51 28.50 -12.59
C SER A 41 -4.41 29.22 -11.80
N ASP A 42 -4.34 29.01 -10.48
CA ASP A 42 -3.26 29.57 -9.67
C ASP A 42 -1.94 28.84 -9.96
N ARG A 43 -1.10 29.49 -10.76
CA ARG A 43 0.20 28.95 -11.17
C ARG A 43 1.11 28.70 -9.97
N ILE A 44 1.07 29.54 -8.94
CA ILE A 44 1.96 29.43 -7.78
C ILE A 44 1.51 28.27 -6.90
N GLY A 45 0.22 28.20 -6.56
CA GLY A 45 -0.37 27.09 -5.82
C GLY A 45 -0.15 25.74 -6.52
N ARG A 46 -0.41 25.69 -7.83
CA ARG A 46 -0.19 24.49 -8.64
C ARG A 46 1.25 23.99 -8.59
N VAL A 47 2.22 24.86 -8.85
CA VAL A 47 3.64 24.47 -8.88
C VAL A 47 4.09 24.00 -7.50
N ARG A 48 3.68 24.69 -6.42
CA ARG A 48 4.02 24.30 -5.04
C ARG A 48 3.50 22.91 -4.69
N TYR A 49 2.22 22.64 -4.99
CA TYR A 49 1.63 21.34 -4.72
C TYR A 49 2.27 20.23 -5.55
N LEU A 50 2.47 20.44 -6.86
CA LEU A 50 3.08 19.42 -7.72
C LEU A 50 4.52 19.10 -7.29
N TRP A 51 5.28 20.11 -6.86
CA TRP A 51 6.59 19.87 -6.25
C TRP A 51 6.51 19.13 -4.93
N ALA A 52 5.57 19.49 -4.04
CA ALA A 52 5.38 18.79 -2.79
C ALA A 52 5.00 17.32 -3.02
N ALA A 53 4.10 17.03 -3.97
CA ALA A 53 3.75 15.67 -4.36
C ALA A 53 4.94 14.91 -4.95
N ALA A 54 5.73 15.54 -5.83
CA ALA A 54 6.93 14.94 -6.40
C ALA A 54 8.00 14.63 -5.35
N LEU A 55 8.20 15.53 -4.37
CA LEU A 55 9.10 15.34 -3.25
C LEU A 55 8.61 14.23 -2.31
N THR A 56 7.31 14.18 -2.01
CA THR A 56 6.70 13.11 -1.22
C THR A 56 6.92 11.75 -1.89
N LEU A 57 6.67 11.63 -3.20
CA LEU A 57 6.94 10.41 -3.96
C LEU A 57 8.42 10.03 -3.95
N SER A 58 9.31 10.99 -4.20
CA SER A 58 10.75 10.70 -4.31
C SER A 58 11.39 10.37 -2.96
N ILE A 59 11.08 11.16 -1.92
CA ILE A 59 11.69 11.01 -0.60
C ILE A 59 11.05 9.84 0.14
N LEU A 60 9.72 9.79 0.26
CA LEU A 60 9.06 8.74 1.04
C LEU A 60 8.90 7.46 0.24
N GLY A 61 8.49 7.56 -1.03
CA GLY A 61 8.22 6.40 -1.89
C GLY A 61 9.48 5.68 -2.39
N THR A 62 10.63 6.36 -2.41
CA THR A 62 11.89 5.77 -2.88
C THR A 62 12.96 5.77 -1.79
N MET A 63 13.44 6.95 -1.35
CA MET A 63 14.61 7.01 -0.46
C MET A 63 14.32 6.37 0.90
N LEU A 64 13.22 6.77 1.52
CA LEU A 64 12.84 6.28 2.84
C LEU A 64 12.26 4.87 2.77
N ALA A 65 11.57 4.53 1.68
CA ALA A 65 11.13 3.16 1.40
C ALA A 65 12.30 2.17 1.33
N LEU A 66 13.42 2.59 0.73
CA LEU A 66 14.63 1.78 0.65
C LEU A 66 15.38 1.75 1.99
N ALA A 67 15.51 2.91 2.66
CA ALA A 67 16.26 3.02 3.91
C ALA A 67 15.55 2.31 5.08
N LEU A 68 14.22 2.30 5.09
CA LEU A 68 13.37 1.64 6.09
C LEU A 68 12.69 0.40 5.50
N ALA A 69 13.31 -0.23 4.50
CA ALA A 69 12.79 -1.41 3.85
C ALA A 69 12.44 -2.46 4.91
N SER A 70 11.15 -2.77 4.99
CA SER A 70 10.61 -3.70 5.97
C SER A 70 9.59 -4.61 5.32
N VAL A 71 9.58 -5.85 5.78
CA VAL A 71 8.64 -6.87 5.35
C VAL A 71 7.44 -6.87 6.28
N GLY A 72 6.27 -6.62 5.70
CA GLY A 72 5.00 -6.66 6.43
C GLY A 72 4.65 -8.07 6.92
N PRO A 73 3.60 -8.21 7.75
CA PRO A 73 3.16 -9.49 8.32
C PRO A 73 2.94 -10.62 7.30
N ILE A 74 2.53 -10.26 6.08
CA ILE A 74 2.26 -11.20 4.98
C ILE A 74 3.53 -11.94 4.53
N TYR A 75 4.69 -11.27 4.59
CA TYR A 75 5.98 -11.83 4.18
C TYR A 75 6.85 -12.30 5.35
N TYR A 76 6.35 -12.21 6.59
CA TYR A 76 7.18 -12.43 7.76
C TYR A 76 7.78 -13.84 7.80
N HIS A 77 6.99 -14.86 7.41
CA HIS A 77 7.47 -16.24 7.34
C HIS A 77 8.60 -16.40 6.30
N GLN A 78 8.46 -15.79 5.12
CA GLN A 78 9.38 -15.93 4.00
C GLN A 78 10.75 -15.30 4.26
N PHE A 79 10.80 -14.24 5.07
CA PHE A 79 12.04 -13.49 5.35
C PHE A 79 12.64 -13.77 6.73
N VAL A 80 11.81 -14.04 7.74
CA VAL A 80 12.26 -14.24 9.14
C VAL A 80 12.22 -15.72 9.54
N GLY A 81 11.45 -16.56 8.83
CA GLY A 81 11.31 -17.99 9.14
C GLY A 81 10.43 -18.30 10.34
N GLU A 82 9.72 -17.31 10.89
CA GLU A 82 8.81 -17.47 12.02
C GLU A 82 7.33 -17.48 11.60
N ASP A 83 6.55 -18.36 12.21
CA ASP A 83 5.12 -18.54 11.93
C ASP A 83 4.18 -17.60 12.71
N ARG A 84 4.72 -16.51 13.26
CA ARG A 84 3.98 -15.57 14.11
C ARG A 84 2.72 -15.01 13.45
N PHE A 85 2.73 -14.86 12.13
CA PHE A 85 1.61 -14.34 11.33
C PHE A 85 0.97 -15.39 10.41
N SER A 86 1.26 -16.67 10.59
CA SER A 86 0.65 -17.77 9.82
C SER A 86 -0.89 -17.74 9.88
N GLY A 87 -1.45 -17.43 11.05
CA GLY A 87 -2.89 -17.28 11.24
C GLY A 87 -3.51 -16.12 10.45
N LEU A 88 -2.76 -15.08 10.10
CA LEU A 88 -3.23 -13.98 9.26
C LEU A 88 -3.40 -14.46 7.81
N ASN A 89 -2.40 -15.17 7.28
CA ASN A 89 -2.48 -15.76 5.93
C ASN A 89 -3.65 -16.76 5.84
N ALA A 90 -3.80 -17.61 6.86
CA ALA A 90 -4.93 -18.55 6.92
C ALA A 90 -6.29 -17.85 7.06
N ALA A 91 -6.37 -16.69 7.73
CA ALA A 91 -7.60 -15.91 7.83
C ALA A 91 -7.94 -15.25 6.48
N MET A 92 -6.95 -14.67 5.80
CA MET A 92 -7.13 -14.10 4.46
C MET A 92 -7.57 -15.16 3.44
N ASP A 93 -6.99 -16.36 3.47
CA ASP A 93 -7.34 -17.45 2.55
C ASP A 93 -8.80 -17.92 2.67
N ARG A 94 -9.48 -17.61 3.78
CA ARG A 94 -10.91 -17.90 3.97
C ARG A 94 -11.84 -16.83 3.38
N LEU A 95 -11.30 -15.68 2.98
CA LEU A 95 -12.05 -14.57 2.43
C LEU A 95 -11.90 -14.54 0.92
N ASP A 96 -13.01 -14.61 0.20
CA ASP A 96 -12.98 -14.64 -1.27
C ASP A 96 -12.40 -13.34 -1.85
N TYR A 97 -12.59 -12.22 -1.15
CA TYR A 97 -12.12 -10.90 -1.58
C TYR A 97 -10.65 -10.61 -1.22
N SER A 98 -9.98 -11.52 -0.51
CA SER A 98 -8.56 -11.37 -0.18
C SER A 98 -7.65 -11.40 -1.40
N HIS A 99 -8.13 -11.89 -2.55
CA HIS A 99 -7.37 -11.93 -3.80
C HIS A 99 -6.80 -10.56 -4.19
N MET A 100 -7.52 -9.47 -3.89
CA MET A 100 -7.05 -8.09 -4.12
C MET A 100 -5.76 -7.75 -3.40
N VAL A 101 -5.48 -8.40 -2.28
CA VAL A 101 -4.22 -8.24 -1.52
C VAL A 101 -3.25 -9.36 -1.86
N ARG A 102 -3.75 -10.59 -1.99
CA ARG A 102 -2.93 -11.80 -2.17
C ARG A 102 -2.23 -11.84 -3.53
N GLU A 103 -2.90 -11.43 -4.60
CA GLU A 103 -2.31 -11.45 -5.94
C GLU A 103 -1.18 -10.43 -6.10
N PRO A 104 -1.36 -9.14 -5.73
CA PRO A 104 -0.24 -8.20 -5.72
C PRO A 104 0.89 -8.66 -4.80
N ALA A 105 0.55 -9.25 -3.64
CA ALA A 105 1.58 -9.73 -2.72
C ALA A 105 2.40 -10.90 -3.31
N ALA A 106 1.75 -11.84 -3.98
CA ALA A 106 2.42 -12.94 -4.67
C ALA A 106 3.30 -12.45 -5.83
N TYR A 107 2.82 -11.46 -6.60
CA TYR A 107 3.59 -10.80 -7.66
C TYR A 107 4.86 -10.15 -7.10
N LEU A 108 4.74 -9.36 -6.03
CA LEU A 108 5.87 -8.68 -5.40
C LEU A 108 6.91 -9.67 -4.86
N LEU A 109 6.47 -10.76 -4.23
CA LEU A 109 7.36 -11.81 -3.74
C LEU A 109 8.10 -12.50 -4.90
N THR A 110 7.39 -12.79 -5.99
CA THR A 110 7.97 -13.41 -7.18
C THR A 110 8.97 -12.48 -7.87
N ALA A 111 8.61 -11.20 -8.04
CA ALA A 111 9.49 -10.16 -8.57
C ALA A 111 10.78 -10.06 -7.74
N TYR A 112 10.66 -10.02 -6.41
CA TYR A 112 11.80 -9.98 -5.50
C TYR A 112 12.70 -11.22 -5.63
N GLN A 113 12.11 -12.43 -5.65
CA GLN A 113 12.85 -13.68 -5.78
C GLN A 113 13.52 -13.86 -7.15
N SER A 114 12.92 -13.30 -8.21
CA SER A 114 13.48 -13.37 -9.57
C SER A 114 14.80 -12.60 -9.71
N GLY A 115 15.09 -11.67 -8.80
CA GLY A 115 16.26 -10.79 -8.84
C GLY A 115 16.25 -9.83 -10.03
N ARG A 116 15.16 -9.75 -10.79
CA ARG A 116 15.02 -8.86 -11.94
C ARG A 116 14.35 -7.55 -11.51
N PRO A 117 14.74 -6.41 -12.09
CA PRO A 117 14.04 -5.15 -11.88
C PRO A 117 12.69 -5.19 -12.60
N ASP A 118 11.71 -5.83 -11.99
CA ASP A 118 10.32 -5.79 -12.44
C ASP A 118 9.65 -4.49 -11.97
N LEU A 119 8.71 -3.98 -12.76
CA LEU A 119 8.00 -2.75 -12.45
C LEU A 119 7.28 -2.89 -11.10
N GLY A 120 7.63 -2.01 -10.16
CA GLY A 120 7.05 -1.99 -8.82
C GLY A 120 7.47 -3.16 -7.93
N GLY A 121 8.51 -3.94 -8.27
CA GLY A 121 8.93 -5.13 -7.50
C GLY A 121 9.56 -4.88 -6.11
N GLY A 122 9.51 -3.64 -5.61
CA GLY A 122 10.04 -3.30 -4.30
C GLY A 122 9.08 -3.71 -3.18
N ILE A 123 9.55 -4.53 -2.24
CA ILE A 123 8.80 -4.84 -1.02
C ILE A 123 9.23 -3.86 0.08
N SER A 124 8.35 -2.94 0.44
CA SER A 124 8.49 -2.17 1.67
C SER A 124 7.14 -1.88 2.32
N ALA A 125 7.05 -2.16 3.62
CA ALA A 125 5.92 -1.80 4.46
C ALA A 125 6.04 -0.38 5.06
N MET A 126 7.18 0.29 4.91
CA MET A 126 7.43 1.61 5.48
C MET A 126 8.20 2.52 4.51
N PRO A 127 7.92 3.83 4.46
CA PRO A 127 6.78 4.54 5.08
C PRO A 127 5.47 4.36 4.29
N SER A 128 4.33 4.64 4.93
CA SER A 128 3.02 4.54 4.28
C SER A 128 2.76 5.72 3.34
N MET A 129 2.78 5.45 2.03
CA MET A 129 2.44 6.44 0.99
C MET A 129 0.99 6.91 1.07
N HIS A 130 0.06 6.05 1.50
CA HIS A 130 -1.35 6.43 1.67
C HIS A 130 -1.51 7.53 2.71
N VAL A 131 -0.84 7.41 3.86
CA VAL A 131 -0.86 8.43 4.92
C VAL A 131 -0.15 9.71 4.47
N ALA A 132 0.97 9.58 3.76
CA ALA A 132 1.70 10.74 3.25
C ALA A 132 0.84 11.60 2.31
N PHE A 133 0.12 10.97 1.36
CA PHE A 133 -0.80 11.69 0.47
C PHE A 133 -2.07 12.18 1.17
N ALA A 134 -2.58 11.46 2.17
CA ALA A 134 -3.69 11.93 3.00
C ALA A 134 -3.33 13.18 3.82
N THR A 135 -2.06 13.33 4.20
CA THR A 135 -1.56 14.50 4.95
C THR A 135 -1.19 15.67 4.02
N LEU A 136 -0.77 15.37 2.80
CA LEU A 136 -0.37 16.37 1.80
C LEU A 136 -1.58 17.10 1.17
N ASN A 137 -2.67 16.36 0.92
CA ASN A 137 -3.88 16.87 0.28
C ASN A 137 -4.79 17.60 1.27
#